data_AF-A0AA96WLF1-F1
#
_entry.id   AF-A0AA96WLF1-F1
#
_cell.length_a   1.000
_cell.length_b   1.000
_cell.length_c   1.000
_cell.angle_alpha   90.00
_cell.angle_beta   90.00
_cell.angle_gamma   90.00
#
_symmetry.space_group_name_H-M   'P 1'
#
loop_
_entity.id
_entity.type
_entity.pdbx_description
1 polymer ?
#
loop_
_entity_poly.entity_id
_entity_poly.type
_entity_poly.pdbx_seq_one_letter_code
_entity_poly.pdbx_strand_id
1 'polypeptide(L)'
;MNSTPTGFAEYTQFSHKLAQVDLGPVAQRLSQTEGWSDQQIEQAMVRYQQFLFLIQQYPDQEFVPDRETDSVLHAHLETDQYVRDCQILFGADLLHENGFGTRGEADRCSWLERFNYTKALIQQHFNWASLNALKPANCVVQLAV
;
A
#
# COMPACT_ATOMS: atom_id res chain seq x y z
N MET A 1 0.23 8.65 32.94
CA MET A 1 -0.81 9.04 31.97
C MET A 1 -0.64 8.08 30.81
N ASN A 2 -1.56 7.12 30.67
CA ASN A 2 -1.45 6.05 29.70
C ASN A 2 -1.79 6.61 28.32
N SER A 3 -0.75 6.92 27.54
CA SER A 3 -0.92 7.22 26.11
C SER A 3 -1.30 5.91 25.43
N THR A 4 -2.56 5.79 25.02
CA THR A 4 -2.95 4.79 24.03
C THR A 4 -2.00 4.94 22.83
N PRO A 5 -1.38 3.88 22.31
CA PRO A 5 -0.55 4.02 21.12
C PRO A 5 -1.44 4.53 19.98
N THR A 6 -1.21 5.77 19.57
CA THR A 6 -2.03 6.55 18.63
C THR A 6 -2.38 5.74 17.37
N GLY A 7 -1.45 4.91 16.88
CA GLY A 7 -1.66 4.06 15.70
C GLY A 7 -2.74 2.98 15.83
N PHE A 8 -3.06 2.49 17.04
CA PHE A 8 -4.07 1.42 17.19
C PHE A 8 -5.50 1.95 16.98
N ALA A 9 -5.79 3.15 17.49
CA ALA A 9 -7.09 3.78 17.30
C ALA A 9 -7.30 4.20 15.84
N GLU A 10 -6.27 4.77 15.22
CA GLU A 10 -6.28 5.17 13.81
C GLU A 10 -6.48 3.98 12.88
N TYR A 11 -5.78 2.87 13.12
CA TYR A 11 -5.94 1.65 12.33
C TYR A 11 -7.32 1.01 12.52
N THR A 12 -7.88 1.06 13.74
CA THR A 12 -9.24 0.56 14.02
C THR A 12 -10.29 1.35 13.24
N GLN A 13 -10.15 2.68 13.15
CA GLN A 13 -11.08 3.47 12.34
C GLN A 13 -10.92 3.18 10.85
N PHE A 14 -9.69 3.02 10.36
CA PHE A 14 -9.43 2.66 8.98
C PHE A 14 -9.97 1.28 8.62
N SER A 15 -9.83 0.29 9.51
CA SER A 15 -10.30 -1.08 9.27
C SER A 15 -11.82 -1.16 9.08
N HIS A 16 -12.60 -0.26 9.70
CA HIS A 16 -14.04 -0.16 9.46
C HIS A 16 -14.40 0.32 8.04
N LYS A 17 -13.57 1.19 7.44
CA LYS A 17 -13.73 1.55 6.02
C LYS A 17 -13.29 0.41 5.12
N LEU A 18 -12.15 -0.19 5.44
CA LEU A 18 -11.59 -1.32 4.70
C LEU A 18 -12.54 -2.52 4.65
N ALA A 19 -13.30 -2.77 5.71
CA ALA A 19 -14.32 -3.82 5.75
C ALA A 19 -15.49 -3.60 4.77
N GLN A 20 -15.62 -2.42 4.17
CA GLN A 20 -16.62 -2.11 3.14
C GLN A 20 -16.10 -2.32 1.70
N VAL A 21 -14.80 -2.61 1.56
CA VAL A 21 -14.12 -2.86 0.29
C VAL A 21 -13.96 -4.37 0.09
N ASP A 22 -14.46 -4.90 -1.01
CA ASP A 22 -14.33 -6.33 -1.33
C ASP A 22 -13.08 -6.58 -2.19
N LEU A 23 -11.98 -6.97 -1.56
CA LEU A 23 -10.75 -7.29 -2.29
C LEU A 23 -10.71 -8.73 -2.86
N GLY A 24 -11.82 -9.48 -2.80
CA GLY A 24 -11.92 -10.83 -3.37
C GLY A 24 -11.54 -10.91 -4.86
N PRO A 25 -12.03 -10.01 -5.73
CA PRO A 25 -11.64 -9.98 -7.14
C PRO A 25 -10.14 -9.73 -7.37
N VAL A 26 -9.50 -8.97 -6.48
CA VAL A 26 -8.05 -8.72 -6.54
C VAL A 26 -7.28 -10.01 -6.27
N ALA A 27 -7.65 -10.73 -5.22
CA ALA A 27 -7.06 -12.03 -4.88
C ALA A 27 -7.26 -13.06 -6.01
N GLN A 28 -8.47 -13.14 -6.57
CA GLN A 28 -8.77 -14.03 -7.70
C GLN A 28 -7.88 -13.71 -8.91
N ARG A 29 -7.70 -12.43 -9.24
CA ARG A 29 -6.83 -12.01 -10.34
C ARG A 29 -5.39 -12.42 -10.10
N LEU A 30 -4.82 -12.16 -8.93
CA LEU A 30 -3.44 -12.56 -8.59
C LEU A 30 -3.22 -14.07 -8.73
N SER A 31 -4.19 -14.88 -8.31
CA SER A 31 -4.14 -16.32 -8.50
C SER A 31 -4.14 -16.72 -9.99
N GLN A 32 -4.97 -16.06 -10.80
CA GLN A 32 -5.14 -16.40 -12.23
C GLN A 32 -4.02 -15.88 -13.13
N THR A 33 -3.53 -14.66 -12.90
CA THR A 33 -2.58 -13.99 -13.79
C THR A 33 -1.13 -14.25 -13.39
N GLU A 34 -0.85 -14.25 -12.09
CA GLU A 34 0.51 -14.42 -11.56
C GLU A 34 0.77 -15.83 -11.03
N GLY A 35 -0.26 -16.68 -10.91
CA GLY A 35 -0.14 -18.04 -10.39
C GLY A 35 0.21 -18.09 -8.89
N TRP A 36 -0.12 -17.04 -8.14
CA TRP A 36 0.23 -16.96 -6.71
C TRP A 36 -0.54 -17.98 -5.89
N SER A 37 0.14 -18.55 -4.89
CA SER A 37 -0.49 -19.40 -3.88
C SER A 37 -1.36 -18.60 -2.92
N ASP A 38 -2.36 -19.24 -2.31
CA ASP A 38 -3.24 -18.61 -1.31
C ASP A 38 -2.43 -17.97 -0.17
N GLN A 39 -1.40 -18.66 0.33
CA GLN A 39 -0.53 -18.15 1.39
C GLN A 39 0.20 -16.86 0.98
N GLN A 40 0.68 -16.79 -0.28
CA GLN A 40 1.34 -15.60 -0.79
C GLN A 40 0.34 -14.44 -0.94
N ILE A 41 -0.85 -14.73 -1.47
CA ILE A 41 -1.94 -13.74 -1.61
C ILE A 41 -2.32 -13.19 -0.24
N GLU A 42 -2.56 -14.04 0.76
CA GLU A 42 -2.88 -13.59 2.13
C GLU A 42 -1.82 -12.64 2.69
N GLN A 43 -0.54 -12.98 2.55
CA GLN A 43 0.56 -12.15 3.04
C GLN A 43 0.67 -10.82 2.30
N ALA A 44 0.51 -10.83 0.97
CA ALA A 44 0.54 -9.62 0.16
C ALA A 44 -0.66 -8.72 0.41
N MET A 45 -1.84 -9.29 0.65
CA MET A 45 -3.05 -8.55 0.98
C MET A 45 -2.93 -7.84 2.33
N VAL A 46 -2.35 -8.49 3.35
CA VAL A 46 -2.06 -7.83 4.63
C VAL A 46 -1.14 -6.62 4.42
N ARG A 47 -0.09 -6.75 3.61
CA ARG A 47 0.79 -5.61 3.30
C ARG A 47 0.07 -4.50 2.55
N TYR A 48 -0.75 -4.86 1.57
CA TYR A 48 -1.52 -3.89 0.80
C TYR A 48 -2.47 -3.09 1.68
N GLN A 49 -3.18 -3.74 2.61
CA GLN A 49 -4.06 -3.06 3.56
C GLN A 49 -3.28 -2.10 4.48
N GLN A 50 -2.10 -2.51 4.95
CA GLN A 50 -1.20 -1.65 5.74
C GLN A 50 -0.67 -0.47 4.92
N PHE A 51 -0.37 -0.68 3.65
CA PHE A 51 0.06 0.36 2.72
C PHE A 51 -1.06 1.39 2.47
N LEU A 52 -2.30 0.95 2.25
CA LEU A 52 -3.45 1.84 2.13
C LEU A 52 -3.68 2.65 3.41
N PHE A 53 -3.47 2.05 4.59
CA PHE A 53 -3.53 2.78 5.85
C PHE A 53 -2.51 3.93 5.89
N LEU A 54 -1.26 3.69 5.47
CA LEU A 54 -0.24 4.74 5.43
C LEU A 54 -0.64 5.91 4.53
N ILE A 55 -1.19 5.62 3.35
CA ILE A 55 -1.67 6.68 2.44
C ILE A 55 -2.77 7.52 3.11
N GLN A 56 -3.70 6.90 3.84
CA GLN A 56 -4.72 7.65 4.56
C GLN A 56 -4.15 8.52 5.69
N GLN A 57 -3.18 7.99 6.45
CA GLN A 57 -2.59 8.73 7.59
C GLN A 57 -1.71 9.89 7.16
N TYR A 58 -1.12 9.80 5.97
CA TYR A 58 -0.14 10.75 5.47
C TYR A 58 -0.52 11.19 4.04
N PRO A 59 -1.66 11.88 3.88
CA PRO A 59 -2.23 12.18 2.55
C PRO A 59 -1.32 13.05 1.68
N ASP A 60 -0.48 13.89 2.30
CA ASP A 60 0.45 14.79 1.62
C ASP A 60 1.79 14.13 1.24
N GLN A 61 1.94 12.82 1.45
CA GLN A 61 3.19 12.09 1.23
C GLN A 61 3.10 11.13 0.04
N GLU A 62 4.25 10.91 -0.58
CA GLU A 62 4.42 9.95 -1.68
C GLU A 62 5.05 8.65 -1.16
N PHE A 63 4.50 7.52 -1.57
CA PHE A 63 4.90 6.20 -1.10
C PHE A 63 5.36 5.32 -2.24
N VAL A 64 6.49 4.64 -2.03
CA VAL A 64 6.93 3.53 -2.89
C VAL A 64 6.54 2.22 -2.22
N PRO A 65 5.71 1.36 -2.85
CA PRO A 65 5.38 0.04 -2.33
C PRO A 65 6.54 -0.95 -2.52
N ASP A 66 6.50 -2.06 -1.79
CA ASP A 66 7.27 -3.24 -2.18
C ASP A 66 6.63 -3.93 -3.39
N ARG A 67 7.40 -4.77 -4.09
CA ARG A 67 6.95 -5.43 -5.32
C ARG A 67 5.66 -6.22 -5.20
N GLU A 68 5.43 -6.93 -4.10
CA GLU A 68 4.20 -7.73 -3.99
C GLU A 68 3.01 -6.83 -3.66
N THR A 69 3.20 -5.80 -2.82
CA THR A 69 2.18 -4.77 -2.59
C THR A 69 1.81 -4.02 -3.88
N ASP A 70 2.79 -3.74 -4.73
CA ASP A 70 2.61 -3.13 -6.05
C ASP A 70 1.82 -4.03 -7.01
N SER A 71 2.10 -5.33 -7.05
CA SER A 71 1.30 -6.30 -7.82
C SER A 71 -0.16 -6.34 -7.35
N VAL A 72 -0.41 -6.28 -6.03
CA VAL A 72 -1.78 -6.19 -5.50
C VAL A 72 -2.44 -4.88 -5.92
N LEU A 73 -1.72 -3.76 -5.87
CA LEU A 73 -2.24 -2.47 -6.33
C LEU A 73 -2.60 -2.49 -7.82
N HIS A 74 -1.74 -3.04 -8.68
CA HIS A 74 -2.03 -3.21 -10.10
C HIS A 74 -3.24 -4.10 -10.35
N ALA A 75 -3.34 -5.23 -9.65
CA ALA A 75 -4.51 -6.09 -9.73
C ALA A 75 -5.78 -5.37 -9.27
N HIS A 76 -5.69 -4.48 -8.28
CA HIS A 76 -6.80 -3.65 -7.82
C HIS A 76 -7.16 -2.54 -8.83
N LEU A 77 -6.18 -1.84 -9.42
CA LEU A 77 -6.38 -0.81 -10.44
C LEU A 77 -7.20 -1.31 -11.64
N GLU A 78 -7.07 -2.59 -11.97
CA GLU A 78 -7.77 -3.22 -13.08
C GLU A 78 -9.19 -3.71 -12.72
N THR A 79 -9.68 -3.51 -11.49
CA THR A 79 -11.06 -3.89 -11.12
C THR A 79 -12.04 -2.74 -11.39
N ASP A 80 -13.29 -3.08 -11.70
CA ASP A 80 -14.35 -2.08 -11.94
C ASP A 80 -14.71 -1.26 -10.68
N GLN A 81 -14.37 -1.79 -9.51
CA GLN A 81 -14.68 -1.22 -8.19
C GLN A 81 -13.59 -0.29 -7.65
N TYR A 82 -12.39 -0.29 -8.25
CA TYR A 82 -11.23 0.46 -7.76
C TYR A 82 -11.55 1.91 -7.38
N VAL A 83 -12.22 2.64 -8.27
CA VAL A 83 -12.58 4.05 -8.06
C VAL A 83 -13.51 4.17 -6.85
N ARG A 84 -14.53 3.30 -6.75
CA ARG A 84 -15.46 3.30 -5.62
C ARG A 84 -14.73 3.00 -4.30
N ASP A 85 -13.80 2.05 -4.33
CA ASP A 85 -13.04 1.63 -3.16
C ASP A 85 -12.12 2.76 -2.68
N CYS A 86 -11.49 3.50 -3.59
CA CYS A 86 -10.74 4.72 -3.27
C CYS A 86 -11.62 5.79 -2.60
N GLN A 87 -12.84 6.00 -3.10
CA GLN A 87 -13.78 6.95 -2.49
C GLN A 87 -14.23 6.51 -1.09
N ILE A 88 -14.46 5.22 -0.86
CA ILE A 88 -14.80 4.68 0.47
C ILE A 88 -13.64 4.87 1.46
N LEU A 89 -12.42 4.54 1.03
CA LEU A 89 -11.25 4.58 1.88
C LEU A 89 -10.79 6.01 2.16
N PHE A 90 -10.65 6.82 1.11
CA PHE A 90 -9.95 8.10 1.18
C PHE A 90 -10.84 9.31 0.88
N GLY A 91 -11.97 9.13 0.21
CA GLY A 91 -12.75 10.24 -0.34
C GLY A 91 -12.06 10.99 -1.48
N ALA A 92 -11.03 10.37 -2.05
CA ALA A 92 -10.21 10.90 -3.15
C ALA A 92 -9.58 9.72 -3.91
N ASP A 93 -9.09 10.00 -5.11
CA ASP A 93 -8.41 9.01 -5.95
C ASP A 93 -6.93 8.88 -5.56
N LEU A 94 -6.33 7.72 -5.83
CA LEU A 94 -4.87 7.56 -5.74
C LEU A 94 -4.22 7.88 -7.07
N LEU A 95 -3.20 8.73 -7.04
CA LEU A 95 -2.30 8.98 -8.16
C LEU A 95 -1.22 7.89 -8.15
N HIS A 96 -1.21 7.06 -9.20
CA HIS A 96 -0.23 6.00 -9.39
C HIS A 96 0.66 6.31 -10.59
N GLU A 97 1.97 6.42 -10.37
CA GLU A 97 2.95 6.66 -11.44
C GLU A 97 3.93 5.50 -11.60
N ASN A 98 4.03 4.99 -12.83
CA ASN A 98 4.96 3.93 -13.24
C ASN A 98 6.35 4.47 -13.57
N GLY A 99 7.38 3.64 -13.40
CA GLY A 99 8.76 3.94 -13.82
C GLY A 99 9.53 4.84 -12.85
N PHE A 100 9.01 5.05 -11.64
CA PHE A 100 9.70 5.80 -10.62
C PHE A 100 11.00 5.11 -10.18
N GLY A 101 12.08 5.88 -10.05
CA GLY A 101 13.42 5.39 -9.78
C GLY A 101 14.22 4.91 -11.01
N THR A 102 13.69 5.08 -12.22
CA THR A 102 14.36 4.65 -13.47
C THR A 102 14.95 5.80 -14.28
N ARG A 103 14.64 7.06 -13.95
CA ARG A 103 15.01 8.27 -14.72
C ARG A 103 16.31 8.89 -14.22
N GLY A 104 17.35 8.07 -14.12
CA GLY A 104 18.69 8.50 -13.71
C GLY A 104 18.87 8.63 -12.19
N GLU A 105 20.03 9.15 -11.79
CA GLU A 105 20.50 9.06 -10.40
C GLU A 105 19.65 9.85 -9.40
N ALA A 106 19.19 11.05 -9.76
CA ALA A 106 18.35 11.86 -8.87
C ALA A 106 17.00 11.20 -8.56
N ASP A 107 16.35 10.64 -9.59
CA ASP A 107 15.11 9.87 -9.48
C ASP A 107 15.33 8.61 -8.63
N ARG A 108 16.45 7.91 -8.86
CA ARG A 108 16.85 6.73 -8.09
C ARG A 108 17.08 7.03 -6.61
N CYS A 109 17.70 8.17 -6.27
CA CYS A 109 17.86 8.64 -4.89
C CYS A 109 16.50 8.92 -4.24
N SER A 110 15.63 9.67 -4.92
CA SER A 110 14.27 9.99 -4.50
C SER A 110 13.41 8.75 -4.25
N TRP A 111 13.54 7.76 -5.13
CA TRP A 111 12.88 6.46 -5.03
C TRP A 111 13.33 5.65 -3.82
N LEU A 112 14.63 5.57 -3.58
CA LEU A 112 15.16 4.83 -2.43
C LEU A 112 14.79 5.50 -1.10
N GLU A 113 14.81 6.85 -1.06
CA GLU A 113 14.39 7.62 0.11
C GLU A 113 12.92 7.35 0.46
N ARG A 114 12.01 7.47 -0.52
CA ARG A 114 10.58 7.21 -0.31
C ARG A 114 10.30 5.76 0.08
N PHE A 115 11.00 4.79 -0.50
CA PHE A 115 10.83 3.39 -0.09
C PHE A 115 11.30 3.14 1.35
N ASN A 116 12.42 3.75 1.75
CA ASN A 116 12.89 3.67 3.14
C ASN A 116 11.91 4.36 4.10
N TYR A 117 11.30 5.45 3.68
CA TYR A 117 10.24 6.12 4.44
C TYR A 117 9.00 5.23 4.60
N THR A 118 8.50 4.61 3.52
CA THR A 118 7.40 3.62 3.58
C THR A 118 7.70 2.53 4.61
N LYS A 119 8.90 1.91 4.54
CA LYS A 119 9.30 0.86 5.49
C LYS A 119 9.35 1.36 6.93
N ALA A 120 9.90 2.55 7.17
CA ALA A 120 9.98 3.11 8.51
C ALA A 120 8.58 3.28 9.14
N LEU A 121 7.61 3.73 8.34
CA LEU A 121 6.22 3.86 8.79
C LEU A 121 5.52 2.51 9.00
N ILE A 122 5.75 1.52 8.12
CA ILE A 122 5.24 0.15 8.35
C ILE A 122 5.79 -0.39 9.68
N GLN A 123 7.10 -0.22 9.93
CA GLN A 123 7.72 -0.66 11.17
C GLN A 123 7.12 0.05 12.38
N GLN A 124 6.93 1.37 12.30
CA GLN A 124 6.39 2.20 13.38
C GLN A 124 4.96 1.79 13.75
N HIS A 125 4.11 1.52 12.76
CA HIS A 125 2.69 1.26 13.00
C HIS A 125 2.36 -0.22 13.26
N PHE A 126 3.11 -1.14 12.66
CA PHE A 126 2.77 -2.57 12.64
C PHE A 126 3.83 -3.47 13.28
N ASN A 127 4.95 -2.93 13.76
CA ASN A 127 6.03 -3.67 14.41
C ASN A 127 6.52 -4.89 13.60
N TRP A 128 6.66 -4.74 12.29
CA TRP A 128 7.16 -5.80 11.42
C TRP A 128 8.56 -6.24 11.84
N ALA A 129 8.72 -7.54 12.12
CA ALA A 129 9.98 -8.11 12.60
C ALA A 129 11.11 -8.05 11.57
N SER A 130 10.79 -8.03 10.26
CA SER A 130 11.79 -7.91 9.20
C SER A 130 11.21 -7.26 7.94
N LEU A 131 11.74 -6.09 7.57
CA LEU A 131 11.45 -5.39 6.32
C LEU A 131 12.63 -5.40 5.33
N ASN A 132 13.78 -5.94 5.75
CA ASN A 132 15.02 -5.88 4.97
C ASN A 132 14.97 -6.73 3.69
N ALA A 133 14.10 -7.74 3.65
CA ALA A 133 13.90 -8.59 2.47
C ALA A 133 13.01 -7.93 1.41
N LEU A 134 12.27 -6.86 1.75
CA LEU A 134 11.36 -6.21 0.82
C LEU A 134 12.15 -5.46 -0.25
N LYS A 135 11.75 -5.65 -1.51
CA LYS A 135 12.31 -4.96 -2.66
C LYS A 135 11.36 -3.86 -3.08
N PRO A 136 11.84 -2.63 -3.32
CA PRO A 136 11.00 -1.57 -3.87
C PRO A 136 10.47 -1.94 -5.25
N ALA A 137 9.21 -1.58 -5.50
CA ALA A 137 8.65 -1.49 -6.85
C ALA A 137 9.10 -0.19 -7.52
N ASN A 138 9.01 -0.12 -8.85
CA ASN A 138 9.33 1.10 -9.60
C ASN A 138 8.08 1.94 -9.85
N CYS A 139 7.29 2.13 -8.78
CA CYS A 139 6.07 2.91 -8.79
C CYS A 139 6.05 3.86 -7.59
N VAL A 140 5.30 4.95 -7.71
CA VAL A 140 5.01 5.86 -6.60
C VAL A 140 3.52 6.13 -6.53
N VAL A 141 3.01 6.24 -5.31
CA VAL A 141 1.60 6.41 -5.01
C VAL A 141 1.41 7.60 -4.08
N GLN A 142 0.44 8.46 -4.40
CA GLN A 142 0.04 9.59 -3.57
C GLN A 142 -1.47 9.75 -3.59
N LEU A 143 -2.06 10.31 -2.53
CA LEU A 143 -3.46 10.69 -2.54
C LEU A 143 -3.68 12.00 -3.30
N ALA A 144 -4.73 12.08 -4.13
CA ALA A 144 -5.09 13.30 -4.85
C ALA A 144 -5.85 14.29 -3.94
N VAL A 145 -5.14 14.93 -3.02
CA VAL A 145 -5.69 15.94 -2.06
C VAL A 145 -5.46 17.38 -2.47
#